data_AF-A0A7Y9C7F1-F1
#
_entry.id   AF-A0A7Y9C7F1-F1
#
_cell.length_a   1.000
_cell.length_b   1.000
_cell.length_c   1.000
_cell.angle_alpha   90.00
_cell.angle_beta   90.00
_cell.angle_gamma   90.00
#
_symmetry.space_group_name_H-M   'P 1'
#
loop_
_entity.id
_entity.type
_entity.pdbx_description
1 polymer ?
#
loop_
_entity_poly.entity_id
_entity_poly.type
_entity_poly.pdbx_seq_one_letter_code
_entity_poly.pdbx_strand_id
1 'polypeptide(L)' 'MSERWKTALKFGLLWGILMLIFSALFDLQEKTLSEIVNSGSFWLRSLVYTLVGIFPVGYFSAGKKQAN' A
#
# COMPACT_ATOMS: atom_id res chain seq x y z
N MET A 1 -18.86 10.63 -2.22
CA MET A 1 -17.72 9.75 -2.56
C MET A 1 -18.28 8.44 -3.07
N SER A 2 -18.12 8.10 -4.35
CA SER A 2 -18.72 6.88 -4.90
C SER A 2 -18.17 5.64 -4.20
N GLU A 3 -18.99 4.61 -3.98
CA GLU A 3 -18.60 3.37 -3.28
C GLU A 3 -17.29 2.76 -3.81
N ARG A 4 -17.00 3.00 -5.09
CA ARG A 4 -15.76 2.70 -5.83
C ARG A 4 -14.49 3.18 -5.11
N TRP A 5 -14.47 4.44 -4.69
CA TRP A 5 -13.33 5.03 -3.99
C TRP A 5 -13.22 4.52 -2.56
N LYS A 6 -14.34 4.20 -1.91
CA LYS A 6 -14.35 3.55 -0.59
C LYS A 6 -13.72 2.17 -0.65
N THR A 7 -14.04 1.37 -1.66
CA THR A 7 -13.48 0.02 -1.84
C THR A 7 -12.00 0.07 -2.23
N ALA A 8 -11.62 0.97 -3.15
CA ALA A 8 -10.22 1.19 -3.51
C ALA A 8 -9.38 1.65 -2.30
N LEU A 9 -9.90 2.57 -1.48
CA LEU A 9 -9.22 2.97 -0.23
C LEU A 9 -9.10 1.79 0.74
N LYS A 10 -10.17 1.01 0.96
CA LYS A 10 -10.13 -0.13 1.89
C LYS A 10 -9.10 -1.18 1.47
N PHE A 11 -9.14 -1.62 0.21
CA PHE A 11 -8.22 -2.63 -0.29
C PHE A 11 -6.80 -2.11 -0.43
N GLY A 12 -6.62 -0.89 -0.93
CA GLY A 12 -5.28 -0.31 -1.09
C GLY A 12 -4.63 0.08 0.25
N LEU A 13 -5.42 0.48 1.25
CA LEU A 13 -4.93 0.69 2.61
C LEU A 13 -4.54 -0.64 3.29
N LEU A 14 -5.35 -1.69 3.11
CA LEU A 14 -5.04 -3.03 3.62
C LEU A 14 -3.79 -3.62 2.95
N TRP A 15 -3.64 -3.40 1.63
CA TRP A 15 -2.45 -3.77 0.88
C TRP A 15 -1.20 -2.98 1.28
N GLY A 16 -1.35 -1.66 1.49
CA GLY A 16 -0.27 -0.79 1.95
C GLY A 16 0.25 -1.21 3.32
N ILE A 17 -0.64 -1.50 4.26
CA ILE A 17 -0.28 -2.02 5.60
C ILE A 17 0.46 -3.36 5.46
N LEU A 18 -0.03 -4.28 4.62
CA LEU A 18 0.61 -5.56 4.40
C LEU A 18 2.04 -5.41 3.85
N MET A 19 2.23 -4.55 2.85
CA MET A 19 3.54 -4.26 2.27
C MET A 19 4.50 -3.59 3.25
N LEU A 20 3.98 -2.73 4.12
CA LEU A 20 4.76 -2.09 5.18
C LEU A 20 5.26 -3.13 6.19
N ILE A 21 4.38 -4.05 6.61
CA ILE A 21 4.73 -5.16 7.52
C ILE A 21 5.79 -6.08 6.89
N PHE A 22 5.61 -6.49 5.63
CA PHE A 22 6.61 -7.31 4.94
C PHE A 22 7.94 -6.58 4.76
N SER A 23 7.92 -5.30 4.38
CA SER A 23 9.14 -4.51 4.23
C SER A 23 9.88 -4.41 5.57
N ALA A 24 9.16 -4.15 6.66
CA ALA A 24 9.75 -4.10 8.00
C ALA A 24 10.30 -5.46 8.43
N LEU A 25 9.61 -6.57 8.13
CA LEU A 25 10.07 -7.94 8.40
C LEU A 25 11.36 -8.31 7.66
N PHE A 26 11.49 -7.90 6.40
CA PHE A 26 12.71 -8.11 5.63
C PHE A 26 13.86 -7.20 6.11
N ASP A 27 13.60 -5.92 6.37
CA ASP A 27 14.61 -4.99 6.89
C ASP A 27 15.07 -5.36 8.31
N LEU A 28 14.21 -6.01 9.12
CA LEU A 28 14.55 -6.53 10.46
C LEU A 28 15.70 -7.53 10.46
N GLN A 29 16.00 -8.14 9.31
CA GLN A 29 17.16 -9.03 9.16
C GLN A 29 18.49 -8.25 9.13
N GLU A 30 18.46 -6.98 8.72
CA GLU A 30 19.67 -6.15 8.53
C GLU A 30 19.74 -4.98 9.51
N LYS A 31 18.60 -4.48 10.00
CA LYS A 31 18.49 -3.24 10.78
C LYS A 31 17.56 -3.42 11.97
N THR A 32 17.84 -2.67 13.04
CA THR A 32 16.95 -2.63 14.20
C THR A 32 15.69 -1.82 13.91
N LEU A 33 14.57 -2.13 14.57
CA LEU A 33 13.30 -1.40 14.41
C LEU A 33 13.45 0.12 14.59
N SER A 34 14.31 0.54 15.51
CA SER A 34 14.65 1.94 15.76
C SER A 34 15.26 2.63 14.54
N GLU A 35 16.12 1.95 13.78
CA GLU A 35 16.72 2.51 12.56
C GLU A 35 15.73 2.55 11.40
N ILE A 36 14.85 1.55 11.29
CA ILE A 36 13.83 1.47 10.24
C ILE A 36 12.84 2.63 10.39
N VAL A 37 12.36 2.89 11.61
CA VAL A 37 11.40 3.97 11.88
C VAL A 37 12.05 5.36 11.72
N ASN A 38 13.34 5.48 12.01
CA ASN A 38 14.09 6.73 11.85
C ASN A 38 14.58 6.98 10.41
N SER A 39 14.42 6.00 9.52
CA SER A 39 14.79 6.12 8.11
C SER A 39 13.68 6.81 7.33
N GLY A 40 13.90 8.07 6.94
CA GLY A 40 12.97 8.80 6.07
C GLY A 40 12.71 8.08 4.73
N SER A 41 13.68 7.31 4.24
CA SER A 41 13.53 6.50 3.02
C SER A 41 12.52 5.37 3.17
N PHE A 42 12.40 4.77 4.37
CA PHE A 42 11.44 3.71 4.66
C PHE A 42 10.00 4.23 4.54
N TRP A 43 9.73 5.39 5.15
CA TRP A 43 8.41 6.04 5.08
C TRP A 43 8.05 6.46 3.66
N LEU A 44 8.99 7.05 2.91
CA LEU A 44 8.78 7.43 1.52
C LEU A 44 8.42 6.20 0.66
N ARG A 45 9.16 5.10 0.82
CA ARG A 45 8.96 3.85 0.07
C ARG A 45 7.63 3.20 0.43
N SER A 46 7.28 3.18 1.71
CA SER A 46 5.97 2.72 2.20
C SER A 46 4.81 3.53 1.62
N LEU A 47 4.96 4.86 1.53
CA LEU A 47 3.97 5.76 0.95
C LEU A 47 3.82 5.51 -0.56
N VAL A 48 4.93 5.32 -1.28
CA VAL A 48 4.93 4.93 -2.70
C VAL A 48 4.25 3.57 -2.90
N TYR A 49 4.57 2.55 -2.10
CA TYR A 49 3.91 1.23 -2.20
C TYR A 49 2.42 1.31 -1.89
N THR A 50 2.01 2.15 -0.95
CA THR A 50 0.60 2.38 -0.63
C THR A 50 -0.11 3.03 -1.81
N LEU A 51 0.46 4.07 -2.41
CA LEU A 51 -0.10 4.74 -3.59
C LEU A 51 -0.15 3.82 -4.82
N VAL A 52 0.92 3.06 -5.07
CA VAL A 52 1.01 2.07 -6.15
C VAL A 52 0.11 0.86 -5.88
N GLY A 53 -0.28 0.57 -4.64
CA GLY A 53 -1.29 -0.44 -4.32
C GLY A 53 -2.71 0.05 -4.56
N ILE A 54 -3.00 1.31 -4.18
CA ILE A 54 -4.33 1.92 -4.32
C ILE A 54 -4.68 2.17 -5.80
N PHE A 55 -3.72 2.65 -6.59
CA PHE A 55 -3.96 3.09 -7.97
C PHE A 55 -4.43 1.99 -8.94
N PRO A 56 -3.76 0.82 -9.03
CA PRO A 56 -4.16 -0.27 -9.92
C PRO A 56 -5.51 -0.86 -9.49
N VAL A 57 -5.75 -1.03 -8.19
CA VAL A 57 -7.02 -1.57 -7.68
C VAL A 57 -8.18 -0.61 -8.01
N GLY A 58 -7.98 0.69 -7.81
CA GLY A 58 -8.96 1.70 -8.20
C GLY A 58 -9.18 1.78 -9.72
N TYR A 59 -8.12 1.62 -10.51
CA TYR A 59 -8.17 1.71 -11.98
C TYR A 59 -8.78 0.46 -12.62
N PHE A 60 -8.35 -0.76 -12.25
CA PHE A 60 -8.90 -2.02 -12.77
C PHE A 60 -10.35 -2.26 -12.35
N SER A 61 -10.77 -1.74 -11.19
CA SER A 61 -12.18 -1.75 -10.79
C SER A 61 -13.06 -0.95 -11.76
N ALA A 62 -12.53 0.10 -12.41
CA ALA A 62 -13.27 0.91 -13.38
C ALA A 62 -13.56 0.15 -14.69
N GLY A 63 -12.74 -0.84 -15.06
CA GLY A 63 -12.96 -1.67 -16.25
C GLY A 63 -14.01 -2.76 -16.08
N LYS A 64 -14.39 -3.12 -14.84
CA LYS A 64 -15.35 -4.21 -14.57
C LYS A 64 -16.83 -3.81 -14.59
N LYS A 65 -17.16 -2.55 -14.89
CA LYS A 65 -18.57 -2.15 -15.15
C LYS A 65 -18.96 -2.23 -16.64
N GLN A 66 -18.13 -2.87 -17.47
CA GLN A 66 -18.40 -3.22 -18.87
C GLN A 66 -18.13 -4.71 -19.12
N ALA A 67 -18.62 -5.59 -18.24
CA ALA A 67 -18.85 -6.98 -18.58
C ALA A 67 -19.81 -7.58 -17.55
N ASN A 68 -21.03 -7.82 -18.03
CA ASN A 68 -22.19 -8.42 -17.37
C ASN A 68 -23.15 -7.46 -16.66
#